data_AF-A0A7Z9WED0-F1
#
_entry.id   AF-A0A7Z9WED0-F1
#
_cell.length_a   1.000
_cell.length_b   1.000
_cell.length_c   1.000
_cell.angle_alpha   90.00
_cell.angle_beta   90.00
_cell.angle_gamma   90.00
#
_symmetry.space_group_name_H-M   'P 1'
#
loop_
_entity.id
_entity.type
_entity.pdbx_description
1 polymer ?
#
loop_
_entity_poly.entity_id
_entity_poly.type
_entity_poly.pdbx_seq_one_letter_code
_entity_poly.pdbx_strand_id
1 'polypeptide(L)'
;MRKNDHVIRLEDAFKGYTLDQDKVMSPEETVARFKERVAQSGLRIMDETVRIDSGRLGIPVYFSMCGEEARGLIGTRKQMGKGGTPAQAEASAVMELAERFSFFSFYKSEENFVHEKMSSLKDSAISLDLIAASVHDQSEEVTQALEFFLNLPTRWVWAWNLTEDKEVLVPIDWFYLLNEFNGTCAGNCKEEAIFQGMCELVERHVSALVARDKIPVPGIKLETLQGGMAGELIEKYLKRGVRLFCSDFSLGIGIPTVSILAYDPSTYPERSEIVWTAGTASSPQKALIRALTETAQLAGDFDTISKYVASGLPKPRSLQELPHITNPEKRVELTSLPDISHHNIRVEMERGLAALKVLGYQVIVVETTHQALKIPAFYI
;
A
#
# COMPACT_ATOMS: atom_id res chain seq x y z
N MET A 1 -29.77 -4.92 -2.85
CA MET A 1 -28.64 -5.84 -2.62
C MET A 1 -29.05 -6.87 -1.58
N ARG A 2 -28.78 -8.15 -1.79
CA ARG A 2 -29.20 -9.23 -0.87
C ARG A 2 -28.03 -9.62 0.03
N LYS A 3 -28.36 -10.05 1.24
CA LYS A 3 -27.43 -10.67 2.20
C LYS A 3 -26.71 -11.87 1.55
N ASN A 4 -25.39 -11.97 1.69
CA ASN A 4 -24.47 -12.99 1.13
C ASN A 4 -23.91 -12.77 -0.29
N ASP A 5 -24.16 -11.65 -0.97
CA ASP A 5 -23.52 -11.39 -2.28
C ASP A 5 -22.05 -10.92 -2.15
N HIS A 6 -21.58 -10.63 -0.93
CA HIS A 6 -20.28 -9.98 -0.69
C HIS A 6 -19.25 -10.85 0.04
N VAL A 7 -19.47 -12.17 0.11
CA VAL A 7 -18.59 -13.10 0.83
C VAL A 7 -17.23 -13.22 0.11
N ILE A 8 -16.14 -12.88 0.81
CA ILE A 8 -14.78 -13.08 0.30
C ILE A 8 -14.19 -14.35 0.92
N ARG A 9 -14.16 -15.42 0.13
CA ARG A 9 -13.48 -16.67 0.50
C ARG A 9 -12.07 -16.69 -0.08
N LEU A 10 -11.09 -16.89 0.80
CA LEU A 10 -9.70 -17.08 0.41
C LEU A 10 -9.54 -18.47 -0.23
N GLU A 11 -8.92 -18.49 -1.40
CA GLU A 11 -8.59 -19.69 -2.17
C GLU A 11 -7.08 -19.83 -2.29
N ASP A 12 -6.59 -21.00 -2.68
CA ASP A 12 -5.15 -21.18 -2.87
C ASP A 12 -4.63 -20.33 -4.04
N ALA A 13 -3.58 -19.55 -3.78
CA ALA A 13 -2.95 -18.66 -4.72
C ALA A 13 -1.42 -18.87 -4.68
N PHE A 14 -0.94 -19.83 -5.47
CA PHE A 14 0.47 -20.20 -5.52
C PHE A 14 1.31 -19.17 -6.26
N LYS A 15 2.48 -18.84 -5.72
CA LYS A 15 3.41 -17.87 -6.33
C LYS A 15 4.01 -18.46 -7.61
N GLY A 16 3.84 -17.76 -8.72
CA GLY A 16 4.47 -18.04 -10.01
C GLY A 16 5.70 -17.18 -10.28
N TYR A 17 5.87 -16.08 -9.54
CA TYR A 17 6.99 -15.15 -9.67
C TYR A 17 7.43 -14.62 -8.31
N THR A 18 8.73 -14.70 -8.01
CA THR A 18 9.31 -14.41 -6.68
C THR A 18 10.64 -13.66 -6.74
N LEU A 19 10.98 -13.00 -7.85
CA LEU A 19 12.28 -12.31 -7.98
C LEU A 19 12.33 -11.03 -7.12
N ASP A 20 11.53 -10.02 -7.46
CA ASP A 20 11.50 -8.73 -6.74
C ASP A 20 10.21 -8.52 -5.94
N GLN A 21 9.07 -8.99 -6.44
CA GLN A 21 7.82 -9.16 -5.69
C GLN A 21 7.39 -10.63 -5.66
N ASP A 22 6.35 -10.94 -4.89
CA ASP A 22 5.71 -12.26 -4.85
C ASP A 22 4.34 -12.17 -5.51
N LYS A 23 4.17 -12.86 -6.63
CA LYS A 23 3.00 -12.76 -7.50
C LYS A 23 2.60 -14.14 -8.04
N VAL A 24 1.32 -14.31 -8.40
CA VAL A 24 0.83 -15.58 -8.98
C VAL A 24 1.27 -15.79 -10.43
N MET A 25 1.68 -14.72 -11.13
CA MET A 25 2.17 -14.76 -12.50
C MET A 25 3.29 -13.74 -12.71
N SER A 26 3.99 -13.84 -13.84
CA SER A 26 5.06 -12.89 -14.18
C SER A 26 4.54 -11.46 -14.38
N PRO A 27 5.39 -10.44 -14.21
CA PRO A 27 4.98 -9.07 -14.50
C PRO A 27 4.64 -8.86 -15.99
N GLU A 28 5.29 -9.57 -16.92
CA GLU A 28 4.97 -9.52 -18.35
C GLU A 28 3.56 -10.06 -18.63
N GLU A 29 3.19 -11.19 -18.03
CA GLU A 29 1.83 -11.74 -18.12
C GLU A 29 0.80 -10.81 -17.48
N THR A 30 1.15 -10.18 -16.35
CA THR A 30 0.31 -9.17 -15.69
C THR A 30 0.00 -8.00 -16.62
N VAL A 31 1.03 -7.43 -17.26
CA VAL A 31 0.87 -6.31 -18.21
C VAL A 31 0.08 -6.74 -19.44
N ALA A 32 0.36 -7.92 -20.00
CA ALA A 32 -0.37 -8.45 -21.16
C ALA A 32 -1.85 -8.64 -20.85
N ARG A 33 -2.17 -9.26 -19.70
CA ARG A 33 -3.54 -9.45 -19.22
C ARG A 33 -4.24 -8.12 -18.96
N PHE A 34 -3.57 -7.14 -18.35
CA PHE A 34 -4.14 -5.81 -18.15
C PHE A 34 -4.51 -5.16 -19.49
N LYS A 35 -3.59 -5.15 -20.46
CA LYS A 35 -3.81 -4.56 -21.79
C LYS A 35 -4.94 -5.26 -22.54
N GLU A 36 -5.01 -6.59 -22.46
CA GLU A 36 -6.13 -7.37 -23.01
C GLU A 36 -7.47 -6.99 -22.37
N ARG A 37 -7.52 -6.88 -21.04
CA ARG A 37 -8.71 -6.47 -20.31
C ARG A 37 -9.18 -5.06 -20.65
N VAL A 38 -8.26 -4.11 -20.77
CA VAL A 38 -8.57 -2.75 -21.23
C VAL A 38 -9.18 -2.81 -22.63
N ALA A 39 -8.57 -3.53 -23.58
CA ALA A 39 -9.10 -3.67 -24.93
C ALA A 39 -10.50 -4.32 -24.98
N GLN A 40 -10.72 -5.37 -24.17
CA GLN A 40 -12.03 -6.05 -24.06
C GLN A 40 -13.10 -5.21 -23.37
N SER A 41 -12.71 -4.29 -22.48
CA SER A 41 -13.66 -3.45 -21.74
C SER A 41 -14.40 -2.44 -22.62
N GLY A 42 -13.83 -2.08 -23.77
CA GLY A 42 -14.33 -1.02 -24.64
C GLY A 42 -14.15 0.40 -24.09
N LEU A 43 -13.38 0.57 -23.01
CA LEU A 43 -13.12 1.84 -22.33
C LEU A 43 -11.68 2.31 -22.61
N ARG A 44 -11.47 3.62 -22.80
CA ARG A 44 -10.12 4.19 -22.86
C ARG A 44 -9.59 4.46 -21.45
N ILE A 45 -9.16 3.39 -20.79
CA ILE A 45 -8.60 3.43 -19.43
C ILE A 45 -7.12 3.86 -19.46
N MET A 46 -6.35 3.41 -20.46
CA MET A 46 -4.92 3.69 -20.57
C MET A 46 -4.55 4.05 -22.01
N ASP A 47 -3.68 5.05 -22.16
CA ASP A 47 -3.10 5.42 -23.46
C ASP A 47 -1.79 4.67 -23.71
N GLU A 48 -0.81 4.79 -22.80
CA GLU A 48 0.52 4.17 -22.93
C GLU A 48 1.22 3.99 -21.57
N THR A 49 2.33 3.24 -21.58
CA THR A 49 3.28 3.14 -20.47
C THR A 49 4.62 3.76 -20.87
N VAL A 50 5.20 4.59 -20.00
CA VAL A 50 6.43 5.34 -20.28
C VAL A 50 7.41 5.16 -19.14
N ARG A 51 8.66 4.78 -19.45
CA ARG A 51 9.76 4.76 -18.47
C ARG A 51 10.29 6.18 -18.25
N ILE A 52 10.48 6.59 -16.99
CA ILE A 52 10.75 7.99 -16.62
C ILE A 52 12.01 8.23 -15.80
N ASP A 53 12.68 7.19 -15.31
CA ASP A 53 13.97 7.36 -14.66
C ASP A 53 15.02 7.87 -15.66
N SER A 54 15.97 8.67 -15.18
CA SER A 54 17.08 9.19 -16.00
C SER A 54 18.14 8.13 -16.31
N GLY A 55 18.05 6.98 -15.64
CA GLY A 55 19.05 5.90 -15.69
C GLY A 55 20.24 6.14 -14.77
N ARG A 56 20.29 7.24 -14.00
CA ARG A 56 21.38 7.52 -13.05
C ARG A 56 21.48 6.41 -11.99
N LEU A 57 20.41 6.10 -11.26
CA LEU A 57 20.42 4.97 -10.34
C LEU A 57 20.31 3.62 -11.07
N GLY A 58 19.66 3.60 -12.24
CA GLY A 58 19.37 2.36 -12.96
C GLY A 58 18.28 1.53 -12.27
N ILE A 59 17.40 2.16 -11.50
CA ILE A 59 16.21 1.56 -10.89
C ILE A 59 15.00 2.05 -11.71
N PRO A 60 14.23 1.13 -12.33
CA PRO A 60 13.19 1.52 -13.27
C PRO A 60 11.98 2.14 -12.59
N VAL A 61 11.50 3.24 -13.15
CA VAL A 61 10.26 3.90 -12.75
C VAL A 61 9.42 4.13 -13.99
N TYR A 62 8.12 3.82 -13.91
CA TYR A 62 7.19 3.94 -15.04
C TYR A 62 6.03 4.86 -14.69
N PHE A 63 5.48 5.51 -15.72
CA PHE A 63 4.11 6.02 -15.71
C PHE A 63 3.21 5.12 -16.54
N SER A 64 1.96 4.96 -16.11
CA SER A 64 0.85 4.61 -16.99
C SER A 64 0.05 5.88 -17.25
N MET A 65 -0.12 6.24 -18.51
CA MET A 65 -0.85 7.45 -18.91
C MET A 65 -2.36 7.13 -18.96
N CYS A 66 -3.15 7.88 -18.21
CA CYS A 66 -4.60 7.68 -18.13
C CYS A 66 -5.26 8.04 -19.47
N GLY A 67 -6.03 7.12 -20.02
CA GLY A 67 -6.96 7.43 -21.11
C GLY A 67 -8.10 8.34 -20.65
N GLU A 68 -8.95 8.78 -21.58
CA GLU A 68 -9.96 9.82 -21.31
C GLU A 68 -10.92 9.44 -20.18
N GLU A 69 -11.44 8.22 -20.18
CA GLU A 69 -12.36 7.71 -19.16
C GLU A 69 -11.69 7.64 -17.79
N ALA A 70 -10.47 7.11 -17.71
CA ALA A 70 -9.74 7.05 -16.45
C ALA A 70 -9.39 8.44 -15.92
N ARG A 71 -9.00 9.37 -16.80
CA ARG A 71 -8.68 10.75 -16.42
C ARG A 71 -9.92 11.49 -15.88
N GLY A 72 -11.08 11.32 -16.51
CA GLY A 72 -12.34 11.92 -16.04
C GLY A 72 -12.78 11.36 -14.69
N LEU A 73 -12.43 10.11 -14.40
CA LEU A 73 -12.81 9.42 -13.18
C LEU A 73 -11.85 9.69 -12.01
N ILE A 74 -10.56 9.49 -12.24
CA ILE A 74 -9.49 9.58 -11.23
C ILE A 74 -9.06 11.03 -10.99
N GLY A 75 -9.18 11.90 -12.00
CA GLY A 75 -8.77 13.31 -11.91
C GLY A 75 -7.27 13.56 -12.13
N THR A 76 -6.45 12.52 -12.32
CA THR A 76 -5.03 12.63 -12.67
C THR A 76 -4.77 12.15 -14.10
N ARG A 77 -3.63 12.58 -14.67
CA ARG A 77 -3.22 12.18 -16.04
C ARG A 77 -2.40 10.90 -16.08
N LYS A 78 -1.93 10.41 -14.93
CA LYS A 78 -0.98 9.30 -14.85
C LYS A 78 -1.01 8.62 -13.48
N GLN A 79 -0.60 7.36 -13.45
CA GLN A 79 -0.21 6.62 -12.25
C GLN A 79 1.27 6.25 -12.32
N MET A 80 1.89 5.90 -11.18
CA MET A 80 3.31 5.58 -11.10
C MET A 80 3.52 4.09 -10.84
N GLY A 81 4.63 3.56 -11.33
CA GLY A 81 5.04 2.19 -11.08
C GLY A 81 6.49 2.08 -10.71
N LYS A 82 6.79 1.14 -9.82
CA LYS A 82 8.12 0.88 -9.25
C LYS A 82 8.41 -0.61 -9.24
N GLY A 83 9.67 -0.98 -9.43
CA GLY A 83 10.09 -2.38 -9.47
C GLY A 83 11.61 -2.55 -9.53
N GLY A 84 12.08 -3.76 -9.24
CA GLY A 84 13.49 -4.12 -9.41
C GLY A 84 13.87 -4.32 -10.87
N THR A 85 12.88 -4.69 -11.70
CA THR A 85 13.01 -4.89 -13.14
C THR A 85 12.08 -3.94 -13.93
N PRO A 86 12.37 -3.63 -15.21
CA PRO A 86 11.48 -2.82 -16.04
C PRO A 86 10.07 -3.39 -16.14
N ALA A 87 9.95 -4.72 -16.31
CA ALA A 87 8.65 -5.39 -16.39
C ALA A 87 7.85 -5.23 -15.08
N GLN A 88 8.48 -5.40 -13.92
CA GLN A 88 7.79 -5.20 -12.64
C GLN A 88 7.37 -3.74 -12.42
N ALA A 89 8.20 -2.78 -12.83
CA ALA A 89 7.85 -1.35 -12.74
C ALA A 89 6.67 -1.00 -13.65
N GLU A 90 6.64 -1.53 -14.88
CA GLU A 90 5.49 -1.38 -15.79
C GLU A 90 4.23 -2.05 -15.22
N ALA A 91 4.35 -3.29 -14.70
CA ALA A 91 3.25 -4.01 -14.06
C ALA A 91 2.67 -3.22 -12.87
N SER A 92 3.53 -2.63 -12.04
CA SER A 92 3.11 -1.76 -10.95
C SER A 92 2.32 -0.55 -11.46
N ALA A 93 2.77 0.10 -12.54
CA ALA A 93 2.10 1.30 -13.07
C ALA A 93 0.71 0.99 -13.63
N VAL A 94 0.54 -0.12 -14.34
CA VAL A 94 -0.76 -0.51 -14.91
C VAL A 94 -1.72 -1.03 -13.84
N MET A 95 -1.21 -1.71 -12.81
CA MET A 95 -2.05 -2.20 -11.72
C MET A 95 -2.50 -1.09 -10.77
N GLU A 96 -1.69 -0.06 -10.52
CA GLU A 96 -2.13 1.15 -9.81
C GLU A 96 -3.24 1.88 -10.60
N LEU A 97 -3.16 1.89 -11.93
CA LEU A 97 -4.25 2.41 -12.78
C LEU A 97 -5.52 1.57 -12.69
N ALA A 98 -5.41 0.23 -12.70
CA ALA A 98 -6.55 -0.66 -12.50
C ALA A 98 -7.24 -0.43 -11.14
N GLU A 99 -6.44 -0.30 -10.09
CA GLU A 99 -6.88 -0.01 -8.72
C GLU A 99 -7.66 1.30 -8.65
N ARG A 100 -7.03 2.41 -9.09
CA ARG A 100 -7.62 3.74 -9.02
C ARG A 100 -8.89 3.83 -9.86
N PHE A 101 -8.86 3.30 -11.07
CA PHE A 101 -10.02 3.27 -11.95
C PHE A 101 -11.19 2.50 -11.32
N SER A 102 -10.93 1.31 -10.79
CA SER A 102 -11.96 0.45 -10.20
C SER A 102 -12.56 1.08 -8.95
N PHE A 103 -11.72 1.58 -8.02
CA PHE A 103 -12.17 2.23 -6.80
C PHE A 103 -13.01 3.48 -7.08
N PHE A 104 -12.53 4.40 -7.92
CA PHE A 104 -13.29 5.63 -8.19
C PHE A 104 -14.57 5.38 -8.98
N SER A 105 -14.62 4.33 -9.81
CA SER A 105 -15.86 3.93 -10.47
C SER A 105 -16.85 3.42 -9.44
N PHE A 106 -16.39 2.57 -8.53
CA PHE A 106 -17.21 2.05 -7.44
C PHE A 106 -17.75 3.18 -6.54
N TYR A 107 -16.87 4.10 -6.12
CA TYR A 107 -17.19 5.15 -5.16
C TYR A 107 -18.18 6.21 -5.69
N LYS A 108 -18.21 6.44 -7.01
CA LYS A 108 -19.11 7.39 -7.67
C LYS A 108 -20.44 6.77 -8.14
N SER A 109 -20.58 5.45 -8.03
CA SER A 109 -21.79 4.71 -8.39
C SER A 109 -22.73 4.64 -7.20
N GLU A 110 -23.73 5.52 -7.14
CA GLU A 110 -24.70 5.61 -6.02
C GLU A 110 -25.49 4.31 -5.79
N GLU A 111 -25.65 3.49 -6.82
CA GLU A 111 -26.26 2.17 -6.73
C GLU A 111 -25.50 1.18 -5.82
N ASN A 112 -24.23 1.47 -5.50
CA ASN A 112 -23.41 0.63 -4.61
C ASN A 112 -23.70 0.88 -3.13
N PHE A 113 -24.50 1.90 -2.79
CA PHE A 113 -24.65 2.36 -1.42
C PHE A 113 -26.09 2.30 -0.91
N VAL A 114 -26.22 2.04 0.39
CA VAL A 114 -27.44 2.22 1.17
C VAL A 114 -27.32 3.53 1.94
N HIS A 115 -28.25 4.46 1.73
CA HIS A 115 -28.30 5.73 2.44
C HIS A 115 -29.16 5.60 3.69
N GLU A 116 -28.53 5.44 4.86
CA GLU A 116 -29.24 5.17 6.11
C GLU A 116 -28.51 5.74 7.32
N LYS A 117 -29.22 5.78 8.45
CA LYS A 117 -28.63 6.01 9.78
C LYS A 117 -28.14 4.69 10.35
N MET A 118 -27.04 4.69 11.11
CA MET A 118 -26.56 3.47 11.77
C MET A 118 -27.62 2.85 12.69
N SER A 119 -28.39 3.66 13.41
CA SER A 119 -29.48 3.20 14.28
C SER A 119 -30.59 2.42 13.55
N SER A 120 -30.72 2.59 12.24
CA SER A 120 -31.66 1.88 11.38
C SER A 120 -31.10 0.55 10.84
N LEU A 121 -29.78 0.34 10.90
CA LEU A 121 -29.08 -0.83 10.34
C LEU A 121 -28.92 -2.00 11.32
N LYS A 122 -29.26 -1.80 12.60
CA LYS A 122 -29.22 -2.81 13.67
C LYS A 122 -27.85 -3.53 13.71
N ASP A 123 -27.85 -4.86 13.87
CA ASP A 123 -26.66 -5.69 14.00
C ASP A 123 -25.89 -5.93 12.68
N SER A 124 -26.30 -5.28 11.59
CA SER A 124 -25.62 -5.43 10.29
C SER A 124 -24.43 -4.47 10.15
N ALA A 125 -24.39 -3.37 10.90
CA ALA A 125 -23.33 -2.37 10.84
C ALA A 125 -22.09 -2.78 11.66
N ILE A 126 -20.93 -2.23 11.33
CA ILE A 126 -19.75 -2.29 12.19
C ILE A 126 -20.04 -1.69 13.58
N SER A 127 -19.29 -2.08 14.61
CA SER A 127 -19.52 -1.58 15.98
C SER A 127 -19.13 -0.11 16.12
N LEU A 128 -19.76 0.58 17.09
CA LEU A 128 -19.35 1.93 17.48
C LEU A 128 -17.93 1.98 18.04
N ASP A 129 -17.46 0.90 18.68
CA ASP A 129 -16.08 0.79 19.15
C ASP A 129 -15.08 0.89 17.99
N LEU A 130 -15.39 0.31 16.82
CA LEU A 130 -14.57 0.45 15.63
C LEU A 130 -14.60 1.88 15.06
N ILE A 131 -15.75 2.58 15.16
CA ILE A 131 -15.84 3.99 14.77
C ILE A 131 -14.95 4.86 15.66
N ALA A 132 -15.05 4.73 16.99
CA ALA A 132 -14.19 5.47 17.91
C ALA A 132 -12.70 5.13 17.73
N ALA A 133 -12.38 3.84 17.54
CA ALA A 133 -11.01 3.39 17.32
C ALA A 133 -10.41 3.94 16.02
N SER A 134 -11.21 4.17 14.98
CA SER A 134 -10.75 4.68 13.68
C SER A 134 -10.17 6.10 13.73
N VAL A 135 -10.51 6.87 14.76
CA VAL A 135 -10.02 8.23 15.00
C VAL A 135 -9.20 8.35 16.29
N HIS A 136 -8.94 7.23 16.96
CA HIS A 136 -8.26 7.16 18.25
C HIS A 136 -8.92 8.04 19.34
N ASP A 137 -10.25 8.16 19.32
CA ASP A 137 -10.95 9.00 20.30
C ASP A 137 -11.00 8.31 21.66
N GLN A 138 -10.30 8.91 22.63
CA GLN A 138 -10.28 8.51 24.04
C GLN A 138 -10.80 9.63 24.95
N SER A 139 -11.53 10.59 24.37
CA SER A 139 -12.06 11.75 25.11
C SER A 139 -13.22 11.34 26.03
N GLU A 140 -13.51 12.19 27.02
CA GLU A 140 -14.69 12.04 27.88
C GLU A 140 -16.01 12.23 27.10
N GLU A 141 -15.95 12.83 25.91
CA GLU A 141 -17.10 13.14 25.06
C GLU A 141 -17.41 12.04 24.04
N VAL A 142 -16.58 10.98 23.95
CA VAL A 142 -16.71 9.91 22.94
C VAL A 142 -18.11 9.31 22.91
N THR A 143 -18.76 9.13 24.06
CA THR A 143 -20.14 8.62 24.15
C THR A 143 -21.13 9.54 23.43
N GLN A 144 -21.01 10.86 23.60
CA GLN A 144 -21.89 11.86 22.97
C GLN A 144 -21.63 11.94 21.46
N ALA A 145 -20.35 11.86 21.06
CA ALA A 145 -19.97 11.82 19.64
C ALA A 145 -20.53 10.57 18.94
N LEU A 146 -20.49 9.40 19.59
CA LEU A 146 -21.05 8.16 19.06
C LEU A 146 -22.59 8.20 19.02
N GLU A 147 -23.26 8.83 19.98
CA GLU A 147 -24.71 9.06 19.94
C GLU A 147 -25.13 9.95 18.74
N PHE A 148 -24.30 10.96 18.42
CA PHE A 148 -24.48 11.76 17.22
C PHE A 148 -24.25 10.92 15.96
N PHE A 149 -23.15 10.18 15.90
CA PHE A 149 -22.81 9.31 14.77
C PHE A 149 -23.92 8.29 14.46
N LEU A 150 -24.53 7.71 15.49
CA LEU A 150 -25.64 6.76 15.35
C LEU A 150 -26.80 7.29 14.50
N ASN A 151 -27.01 8.60 14.53
CA ASN A 151 -28.15 9.27 13.91
C ASN A 151 -27.77 10.09 12.66
N LEU A 152 -26.48 10.13 12.31
CA LEU A 152 -25.97 10.78 11.10
C LEU A 152 -26.31 9.91 9.87
N PRO A 153 -27.11 10.40 8.92
CA PRO A 153 -27.31 9.72 7.65
C PRO A 153 -26.01 9.72 6.85
N THR A 154 -25.59 8.54 6.38
CA THR A 154 -24.37 8.38 5.56
C THR A 154 -24.56 7.28 4.52
N ARG A 155 -23.63 7.15 3.57
CA ARG A 155 -23.59 6.03 2.64
C ARG A 155 -22.96 4.81 3.31
N TRP A 156 -23.65 3.69 3.21
CA TRP A 156 -23.20 2.40 3.73
C TRP A 156 -22.96 1.43 2.60
N VAL A 157 -21.89 0.65 2.73
CA VAL A 157 -21.50 -0.38 1.77
C VAL A 157 -21.38 -1.72 2.47
N TRP A 158 -21.80 -2.79 1.79
CA TRP A 158 -21.54 -4.13 2.26
C TRP A 158 -20.07 -4.50 2.07
N ALA A 159 -19.48 -5.07 3.11
CA ALA A 159 -18.09 -5.50 3.16
C ALA A 159 -18.00 -6.88 3.82
N TRP A 160 -16.87 -7.54 3.62
CA TRP A 160 -16.54 -8.79 4.29
C TRP A 160 -15.48 -8.55 5.36
N ASN A 161 -15.82 -8.84 6.62
CA ASN A 161 -14.86 -8.84 7.71
C ASN A 161 -14.09 -10.17 7.71
N LEU A 162 -12.85 -10.15 7.20
CA LEU A 162 -11.98 -11.32 7.12
C LEU A 162 -11.55 -11.83 8.50
N THR A 163 -11.50 -10.96 9.51
CA THR A 163 -11.07 -11.31 10.88
C THR A 163 -12.16 -12.06 11.66
N GLU A 164 -13.41 -11.69 11.41
CA GLU A 164 -14.60 -12.24 12.09
C GLU A 164 -15.43 -13.20 11.22
N ASP A 165 -15.06 -13.37 9.95
CA ASP A 165 -15.74 -14.26 8.98
C ASP A 165 -17.24 -13.93 8.82
N LYS A 166 -17.55 -12.64 8.64
CA LYS A 166 -18.94 -12.17 8.54
C LYS A 166 -19.11 -10.97 7.61
N GLU A 167 -20.30 -10.85 7.04
CA GLU A 167 -20.73 -9.70 6.25
C GLU A 167 -21.12 -8.55 7.18
N VAL A 168 -20.65 -7.33 6.87
CA VAL A 168 -20.91 -6.11 7.67
C VAL A 168 -21.19 -4.91 6.76
N LEU A 169 -21.97 -3.95 7.25
CA LEU A 169 -22.13 -2.63 6.64
C LEU A 169 -21.10 -1.66 7.23
N VAL A 170 -20.37 -1.00 6.34
CA VAL A 170 -19.34 0.00 6.66
C VAL A 170 -19.80 1.38 6.18
N PRO A 171 -19.67 2.45 6.99
CA PRO A 171 -19.99 3.81 6.57
C PRO A 171 -18.87 4.33 5.66
N ILE A 172 -19.00 4.13 4.35
CA ILE A 172 -17.91 4.36 3.39
C ILE A 172 -17.41 5.81 3.41
N ASP A 173 -18.31 6.77 3.61
CA ASP A 173 -17.94 8.19 3.62
C ASP A 173 -17.09 8.56 4.85
N TRP A 174 -17.31 7.88 5.98
CA TRP A 174 -16.49 8.09 7.18
C TRP A 174 -15.05 7.63 6.94
N PHE A 175 -14.87 6.41 6.42
CA PHE A 175 -13.53 5.89 6.16
C PHE A 175 -12.85 6.58 5.00
N TYR A 176 -13.59 6.98 3.96
CA TYR A 176 -13.04 7.78 2.88
C TYR A 176 -12.63 9.18 3.34
N LEU A 177 -13.38 9.82 4.26
CA LEU A 177 -12.98 11.11 4.82
C LEU A 177 -11.65 11.01 5.60
N LEU A 178 -11.42 9.91 6.32
CA LEU A 178 -10.23 9.71 7.15
C LEU A 178 -9.02 9.24 6.35
N ASN A 179 -9.24 8.34 5.40
CA ASN A 179 -8.19 7.58 4.75
C ASN A 179 -8.03 7.94 3.27
N GLU A 180 -8.97 8.70 2.70
CA GLU A 180 -9.15 8.85 1.26
C GLU A 180 -9.15 7.46 0.60
N PHE A 181 -8.28 7.26 -0.38
CA PHE A 181 -8.11 6.00 -1.09
C PHE A 181 -6.97 5.13 -0.51
N ASN A 182 -6.47 5.42 0.70
CA ASN A 182 -5.55 4.50 1.37
C ASN A 182 -6.22 3.15 1.63
N GLY A 183 -5.57 2.04 1.26
CA GLY A 183 -6.13 0.70 1.36
C GLY A 183 -6.83 0.23 0.09
N THR A 184 -6.91 1.07 -0.95
CA THR A 184 -7.25 0.56 -2.29
C THR A 184 -6.15 -0.35 -2.79
N CYS A 185 -6.53 -1.44 -3.44
CA CYS A 185 -5.57 -2.38 -3.99
C CYS A 185 -6.13 -3.09 -5.23
N ALA A 186 -5.24 -3.50 -6.13
CA ALA A 186 -5.54 -4.41 -7.22
C ALA A 186 -4.46 -5.48 -7.36
N GLY A 187 -4.83 -6.61 -7.95
CA GLY A 187 -3.93 -7.76 -8.07
C GLY A 187 -4.36 -8.74 -9.14
N ASN A 188 -3.49 -9.70 -9.43
CA ASN A 188 -3.80 -10.76 -10.40
C ASN A 188 -4.90 -11.71 -9.92
N CYS A 189 -5.03 -11.89 -8.60
CA CYS A 189 -6.13 -12.58 -7.94
C CYS A 189 -6.53 -11.80 -6.67
N LYS A 190 -7.60 -12.24 -5.99
CA LYS A 190 -8.11 -11.56 -4.78
C LYS A 190 -7.11 -11.63 -3.63
N GLU A 191 -6.45 -12.78 -3.42
CA GLU A 191 -5.49 -12.99 -2.34
C GLU A 191 -4.29 -12.06 -2.52
N GLU A 192 -3.78 -11.94 -3.74
CA GLU A 192 -2.66 -11.06 -4.07
C GLU A 192 -3.03 -9.58 -3.86
N ALA A 193 -4.22 -9.17 -4.30
CA ALA A 193 -4.70 -7.79 -4.16
C ALA A 193 -4.86 -7.43 -2.68
N ILE A 194 -5.63 -8.23 -1.95
CA ILE A 194 -5.97 -7.96 -0.54
C ILE A 194 -4.71 -8.03 0.33
N PHE A 195 -3.82 -9.00 0.10
CA PHE A 195 -2.56 -9.08 0.84
C PHE A 195 -1.69 -7.85 0.65
N GLN A 196 -1.63 -7.33 -0.58
CA GLN A 196 -0.89 -6.12 -0.88
C GLN A 196 -1.50 -4.88 -0.20
N GLY A 197 -2.83 -4.74 -0.21
CA GLY A 197 -3.51 -3.66 0.50
C GLY A 197 -3.32 -3.74 2.02
N MET A 198 -3.39 -4.94 2.59
CA MET A 198 -3.13 -5.17 4.02
C MET A 198 -1.70 -4.79 4.40
N CYS A 199 -0.72 -5.14 3.57
CA CYS A 199 0.67 -4.72 3.75
C CYS A 199 0.80 -3.20 3.73
N GLU A 200 0.15 -2.51 2.78
CA GLU A 200 0.19 -1.03 2.70
C GLU A 200 -0.43 -0.36 3.94
N LEU A 201 -1.54 -0.88 4.46
CA LEU A 201 -2.14 -0.34 5.68
C LEU A 201 -1.21 -0.51 6.90
N VAL A 202 -0.57 -1.67 7.03
CA VAL A 202 0.45 -1.90 8.07
C VAL A 202 1.62 -0.94 7.91
N GLU A 203 2.13 -0.79 6.68
CA GLU A 203 3.22 0.11 6.33
C GLU A 203 2.94 1.54 6.77
N ARG A 204 1.75 2.06 6.42
CA ARG A 204 1.33 3.42 6.78
C ARG A 204 1.08 3.57 8.27
N HIS A 205 0.49 2.56 8.91
CA HIS A 205 0.27 2.58 10.35
C HIS A 205 1.58 2.71 11.12
N VAL A 206 2.55 1.83 10.88
CA VAL A 206 3.84 1.88 11.59
C VAL A 206 4.65 3.12 11.21
N SER A 207 4.56 3.57 9.95
CA SER A 207 5.17 4.82 9.50
C SER A 207 4.63 6.03 10.25
N ALA A 208 3.31 6.11 10.42
CA ALA A 208 2.67 7.19 11.18
C ALA A 208 3.10 7.19 12.65
N LEU A 209 3.18 6.01 13.29
CA LEU A 209 3.65 5.88 14.67
C LEU A 209 5.11 6.34 14.82
N VAL A 210 6.01 5.82 13.98
CA VAL A 210 7.44 6.18 14.07
C VAL A 210 7.63 7.69 13.81
N ALA A 211 6.98 8.25 12.80
CA ALA A 211 7.13 9.65 12.44
C ALA A 211 6.53 10.61 13.49
N ARG A 212 5.32 10.32 13.99
CA ARG A 212 4.62 11.16 14.95
C ARG A 212 5.28 11.11 16.32
N ASP A 213 5.56 9.89 16.80
CA ASP A 213 5.98 9.67 18.19
C ASP A 213 7.52 9.58 18.32
N LYS A 214 8.24 9.72 17.20
CA LYS A 214 9.72 9.65 17.12
C LYS A 214 10.29 8.40 17.78
N ILE A 215 9.60 7.28 17.57
CA ILE A 215 9.93 5.98 18.20
C ILE A 215 11.35 5.58 17.79
N PRO A 216 12.28 5.33 18.74
CA PRO A 216 13.58 4.77 18.43
C PRO A 216 13.43 3.37 17.84
N VAL A 217 13.98 3.17 16.64
CA VAL A 217 13.90 1.91 15.90
C VAL A 217 15.29 1.32 15.67
N PRO A 218 15.44 -0.02 15.63
CA PRO A 218 16.71 -0.64 15.30
C PRO A 218 17.13 -0.28 13.87
N GLY A 219 18.41 0.02 13.68
CA GLY A 219 18.99 0.07 12.34
C GLY A 219 19.18 -1.34 11.78
N ILE A 220 19.19 -1.49 10.47
CA ILE A 220 19.50 -2.74 9.78
C ILE A 220 20.95 -2.65 9.27
N LYS A 221 21.72 -3.72 9.44
CA LYS A 221 23.09 -3.82 8.92
C LYS A 221 23.04 -4.02 7.41
N LEU A 222 23.54 -3.05 6.64
CA LEU A 222 23.53 -3.12 5.18
C LEU A 222 24.62 -4.05 4.65
N GLU A 223 25.72 -4.16 5.38
CA GLU A 223 26.88 -4.98 5.05
C GLU A 223 26.59 -6.48 4.95
N THR A 224 25.51 -6.94 5.60
CA THR A 224 25.06 -8.34 5.57
C THR A 224 24.08 -8.63 4.43
N LEU A 225 23.67 -7.61 3.68
CA LEU A 225 22.72 -7.70 2.58
C LEU A 225 23.46 -7.85 1.25
N GLN A 226 23.97 -9.05 0.99
CA GLN A 226 24.69 -9.38 -0.24
C GLN A 226 23.89 -10.34 -1.12
N GLY A 227 23.89 -10.05 -2.43
CA GLY A 227 23.22 -10.88 -3.42
C GLY A 227 21.70 -10.70 -3.51
N GLY A 228 21.12 -11.25 -4.58
CA GLY A 228 19.71 -11.09 -4.90
C GLY A 228 19.30 -9.65 -5.22
N MET A 229 18.01 -9.47 -5.49
CA MET A 229 17.48 -8.17 -5.93
C MET A 229 17.71 -7.04 -4.90
N ALA A 230 17.57 -7.32 -3.60
CA ALA A 230 17.77 -6.30 -2.57
C ALA A 230 19.22 -5.79 -2.54
N GLY A 231 20.21 -6.69 -2.59
CA GLY A 231 21.63 -6.34 -2.64
C GLY A 231 21.97 -5.55 -3.90
N GLU A 232 21.47 -5.98 -5.07
CA GLU A 232 21.66 -5.25 -6.34
C GLU A 232 21.09 -3.83 -6.29
N LEU A 233 19.92 -3.63 -5.69
CA LEU A 233 19.32 -2.31 -5.51
C LEU A 233 20.14 -1.43 -4.56
N ILE A 234 20.61 -1.98 -3.43
CA ILE A 234 21.50 -1.25 -2.49
C ILE A 234 22.78 -0.81 -3.21
N GLU A 235 23.41 -1.70 -3.98
CA GLU A 235 24.62 -1.37 -4.74
C GLU A 235 24.41 -0.22 -5.71
N LYS A 236 23.26 -0.16 -6.39
CA LYS A 236 22.92 0.94 -7.31
C LYS A 236 22.94 2.31 -6.62
N TYR A 237 22.39 2.40 -5.41
CA TYR A 237 22.45 3.62 -4.60
C TYR A 237 23.88 3.95 -4.16
N LEU A 238 24.59 2.98 -3.56
CA LEU A 238 25.93 3.19 -3.01
C LEU A 238 26.95 3.58 -4.10
N LYS A 239 26.87 2.99 -5.30
CA LYS A 239 27.73 3.33 -6.46
C LYS A 239 27.54 4.77 -6.94
N ARG A 240 26.41 5.40 -6.63
CA ARG A 240 26.12 6.82 -6.94
C ARG A 240 26.40 7.77 -5.77
N GLY A 241 26.95 7.27 -4.67
CA GLY A 241 27.25 8.08 -3.49
C GLY A 241 26.01 8.40 -2.64
N VAL A 242 24.85 7.82 -2.95
CA VAL A 242 23.63 7.97 -2.15
C VAL A 242 23.84 7.25 -0.81
N ARG A 243 23.61 7.97 0.28
CA ARG A 243 23.66 7.39 1.63
C ARG A 243 22.30 6.82 2.00
N LEU A 244 22.31 5.61 2.54
CA LEU A 244 21.11 4.89 2.99
C LEU A 244 21.18 4.67 4.51
N PHE A 245 20.06 4.93 5.19
CA PHE A 245 19.79 4.42 6.53
C PHE A 245 18.60 3.47 6.42
N CYS A 246 18.81 2.23 6.84
CA CYS A 246 17.79 1.18 6.81
C CYS A 246 17.39 0.87 8.25
N SER A 247 16.09 0.78 8.54
CA SER A 247 15.57 0.58 9.90
C SER A 247 14.40 -0.41 9.92
N ASP A 248 14.30 -1.15 11.03
CA ASP A 248 13.18 -2.05 11.30
C ASP A 248 11.97 -1.27 11.83
N PHE A 249 10.91 -1.20 11.04
CA PHE A 249 9.65 -0.53 11.35
C PHE A 249 8.56 -1.53 11.76
N SER A 250 8.89 -2.81 11.98
CA SER A 250 7.89 -3.85 12.21
C SER A 250 7.08 -3.66 13.50
N LEU A 251 7.61 -2.91 14.48
CA LEU A 251 6.95 -2.49 15.74
C LEU A 251 6.15 -3.60 16.48
N GLY A 252 6.57 -4.86 16.35
CA GLY A 252 5.87 -5.99 16.97
C GLY A 252 4.53 -6.36 16.33
N ILE A 253 4.17 -5.77 15.17
CA ILE A 253 2.94 -6.10 14.43
C ILE A 253 2.91 -7.56 13.97
N GLY A 254 4.09 -8.18 13.81
CA GLY A 254 4.22 -9.55 13.32
C GLY A 254 4.31 -9.65 11.79
N ILE A 255 4.36 -8.52 11.08
CA ILE A 255 4.53 -8.41 9.62
C ILE A 255 5.75 -7.52 9.36
N PRO A 256 6.73 -7.94 8.53
CA PRO A 256 7.97 -7.19 8.38
C PRO A 256 7.74 -5.86 7.66
N THR A 257 8.22 -4.79 8.28
CA THR A 257 8.26 -3.46 7.65
C THR A 257 9.67 -2.90 7.73
N VAL A 258 10.19 -2.46 6.59
CA VAL A 258 11.54 -1.89 6.48
C VAL A 258 11.42 -0.44 6.02
N SER A 259 12.12 0.47 6.69
CA SER A 259 12.22 1.87 6.26
C SER A 259 13.57 2.17 5.63
N ILE A 260 13.55 3.02 4.61
CA ILE A 260 14.73 3.60 3.97
C ILE A 260 14.66 5.12 4.10
N LEU A 261 15.68 5.70 4.74
CA LEU A 261 16.00 7.12 4.62
C LEU A 261 17.21 7.26 3.70
N ALA A 262 17.06 8.02 2.63
CA ALA A 262 18.07 8.14 1.59
C ALA A 262 18.31 9.59 1.17
N TYR A 263 19.56 9.95 0.92
CA TYR A 263 19.91 11.23 0.31
C TYR A 263 21.25 11.16 -0.39
N ASP A 264 21.45 12.01 -1.39
CA ASP A 264 22.70 12.18 -2.09
C ASP A 264 23.44 13.42 -1.58
N PRO A 265 24.59 13.27 -0.88
CA PRO A 265 25.34 14.40 -0.35
C PRO A 265 25.89 15.35 -1.41
N SER A 266 26.03 14.92 -2.66
CA SER A 266 26.63 15.72 -3.74
C SER A 266 25.64 16.69 -4.38
N THR A 267 24.34 16.42 -4.27
CA THR A 267 23.25 17.19 -4.88
C THR A 267 22.33 17.80 -3.84
N TYR A 268 22.33 17.29 -2.60
CA TYR A 268 21.52 17.82 -1.51
C TYR A 268 22.12 19.13 -0.92
N PRO A 269 21.30 20.15 -0.60
CA PRO A 269 19.84 20.23 -0.76
C PRO A 269 19.38 20.89 -2.08
N GLU A 270 20.31 21.25 -2.96
CA GLU A 270 20.03 22.13 -4.12
C GLU A 270 19.28 21.41 -5.27
N ARG A 271 19.68 20.17 -5.57
CA ARG A 271 19.21 19.37 -6.71
C ARG A 271 18.59 18.04 -6.30
N SER A 272 18.50 17.77 -5.00
CA SER A 272 17.84 16.58 -4.47
C SER A 272 17.42 16.79 -3.02
N GLU A 273 16.54 15.93 -2.53
CA GLU A 273 15.98 16.00 -1.18
C GLU A 273 16.32 14.74 -0.38
N ILE A 274 16.09 14.78 0.93
CA ILE A 274 16.09 13.56 1.74
C ILE A 274 14.75 12.86 1.51
N VAL A 275 14.80 11.59 1.11
CA VAL A 275 13.64 10.75 0.86
C VAL A 275 13.51 9.76 2.00
N TRP A 276 12.32 9.67 2.59
CA TRP A 276 12.02 8.73 3.67
C TRP A 276 10.82 7.88 3.26
N THR A 277 11.02 6.58 3.10
CA THR A 277 9.98 5.63 2.68
C THR A 277 9.98 4.39 3.56
N ALA A 278 8.91 3.61 3.47
CA ALA A 278 8.82 2.30 4.08
C ALA A 278 8.32 1.27 3.06
N GLY A 279 8.44 0.00 3.41
CA GLY A 279 7.99 -1.11 2.60
C GLY A 279 7.56 -2.25 3.52
N THR A 280 6.32 -2.72 3.37
CA THR A 280 5.81 -3.92 4.06
C THR A 280 5.52 -5.03 3.05
N ALA A 281 5.85 -6.27 3.40
CA ALA A 281 5.59 -7.47 2.59
C ALA A 281 5.50 -8.72 3.48
N SER A 282 5.39 -9.90 2.87
CA SER A 282 5.40 -11.17 3.63
C SER A 282 6.76 -11.57 4.19
N SER A 283 7.86 -11.14 3.54
CA SER A 283 9.23 -11.39 4.01
C SER A 283 10.04 -10.09 4.15
N PRO A 284 11.04 -10.06 5.03
CA PRO A 284 11.94 -8.91 5.20
C PRO A 284 12.65 -8.49 3.90
N GLN A 285 13.03 -9.46 3.05
CA GLN A 285 13.66 -9.20 1.76
C GLN A 285 12.74 -8.43 0.82
N LYS A 286 11.46 -8.85 0.72
CA LYS A 286 10.47 -8.18 -0.13
C LYS A 286 10.09 -6.80 0.42
N ALA A 287 9.99 -6.66 1.74
CA ALA A 287 9.77 -5.39 2.43
C ALA A 287 10.89 -4.38 2.08
N LEU A 288 12.15 -4.80 2.15
CA LEU A 288 13.30 -4.00 1.77
C LEU A 288 13.29 -3.60 0.28
N ILE A 289 13.02 -4.54 -0.64
CA ILE A 289 12.95 -4.25 -2.09
C ILE A 289 11.87 -3.20 -2.37
N ARG A 290 10.70 -3.31 -1.73
CA ARG A 290 9.63 -2.31 -1.85
C ARG A 290 10.08 -0.93 -1.38
N ALA A 291 10.67 -0.84 -0.19
CA ALA A 291 11.16 0.42 0.36
C ALA A 291 12.21 1.09 -0.55
N LEU A 292 13.16 0.30 -1.08
CA LEU A 292 14.21 0.76 -1.99
C LEU A 292 13.67 1.22 -3.34
N THR A 293 12.71 0.51 -3.92
CA THR A 293 12.12 0.90 -5.22
C THR A 293 11.20 2.12 -5.09
N GLU A 294 10.53 2.28 -3.94
CA GLU A 294 9.78 3.49 -3.63
C GLU A 294 10.66 4.71 -3.42
N THR A 295 11.81 4.53 -2.74
CA THR A 295 12.82 5.59 -2.64
C THR A 295 13.21 6.10 -4.04
N ALA A 296 13.44 5.21 -5.02
CA ALA A 296 13.82 5.63 -6.38
C ALA A 296 12.69 6.39 -7.08
N GLN A 297 11.45 5.91 -6.92
CA GLN A 297 10.25 6.53 -7.49
C GLN A 297 10.07 7.97 -7.00
N LEU A 298 10.29 8.23 -5.70
CA LEU A 298 10.16 9.56 -5.11
C LEU A 298 11.39 10.44 -5.33
N ALA A 299 12.60 9.87 -5.32
CA ALA A 299 13.84 10.65 -5.36
C ALA A 299 14.13 11.35 -6.69
N GLY A 300 13.50 10.92 -7.80
CA GLY A 300 13.85 11.41 -9.14
C GLY A 300 15.35 11.21 -9.41
N ASP A 301 15.87 10.02 -9.12
CA ASP A 301 17.30 9.68 -9.21
C ASP A 301 18.24 10.54 -8.33
N PHE A 302 17.71 11.31 -7.38
CA PHE A 302 18.46 12.30 -6.59
C PHE A 302 19.21 13.33 -7.44
N ASP A 303 18.66 13.74 -8.59
CA ASP A 303 19.31 14.75 -9.43
C ASP A 303 18.35 15.72 -10.13
N THR A 304 17.14 15.85 -9.57
CA THR A 304 16.06 16.69 -10.11
C THR A 304 15.70 17.84 -9.17
N ILE A 305 15.53 19.05 -9.72
CA ILE A 305 15.02 20.23 -8.99
C ILE A 305 13.55 20.03 -8.56
N SER A 306 12.83 19.09 -9.18
CA SER A 306 11.46 18.77 -8.79
C SER A 306 11.40 18.21 -7.38
N LYS A 307 10.51 18.78 -6.58
CA LYS A 307 10.23 18.29 -5.23
C LYS A 307 9.25 17.12 -5.28
N TYR A 308 9.56 16.06 -4.55
CA TYR A 308 8.64 14.93 -4.44
C TYR A 308 7.46 15.26 -3.50
N VAL A 309 6.32 14.62 -3.75
CA VAL A 309 5.15 14.62 -2.86
C VAL A 309 5.31 13.48 -1.87
N ALA A 310 5.26 13.78 -0.58
CA ALA A 310 5.39 12.79 0.47
C ALA A 310 4.29 11.71 0.35
N SER A 311 4.69 10.44 0.49
CA SER A 311 3.81 9.27 0.48
C SER A 311 4.09 8.47 1.76
N GLY A 312 3.13 8.43 2.69
CA GLY A 312 3.22 7.73 3.97
C GLY A 312 4.07 8.42 5.05
N LEU A 313 5.34 8.71 4.77
CA LEU A 313 6.28 9.33 5.71
C LEU A 313 6.51 10.82 5.41
N PRO A 314 6.75 11.67 6.43
CA PRO A 314 6.99 13.09 6.22
C PRO A 314 8.32 13.33 5.54
N LYS A 315 8.47 14.53 4.98
CA LYS A 315 9.66 14.97 4.26
C LYS A 315 10.60 15.75 5.17
N PRO A 316 11.70 15.15 5.65
CA PRO A 316 12.64 15.84 6.52
C PRO A 316 13.41 16.91 5.75
N ARG A 317 13.62 18.07 6.38
CA ARG A 317 14.44 19.15 5.79
C ARG A 317 15.91 19.04 6.12
N SER A 318 16.26 18.18 7.08
CA SER A 318 17.63 17.89 7.44
C SER A 318 17.71 16.59 8.24
N LEU A 319 18.88 15.97 8.27
CA LEU A 319 19.09 14.75 9.06
C LEU A 319 18.95 14.98 10.56
N GLN A 320 19.12 16.22 11.04
CA GLN A 320 18.95 16.57 12.46
C GLN A 320 17.49 16.44 12.93
N GLU A 321 16.52 16.40 12.01
CA GLU A 321 15.11 16.16 12.36
C GLU A 321 14.85 14.69 12.74
N LEU A 322 15.71 13.76 12.29
CA LEU A 322 15.53 12.31 12.45
C LEU A 322 16.75 11.62 13.11
N PRO A 323 17.21 12.07 14.30
CA PRO A 323 18.34 11.45 14.99
C PRO A 323 18.06 9.99 15.40
N HIS A 324 16.79 9.66 15.69
CA HIS A 324 16.33 8.32 16.05
C HIS A 324 16.39 7.33 14.87
N ILE A 325 16.48 7.82 13.63
CA ILE A 325 16.67 6.99 12.43
C ILE A 325 18.15 6.94 12.05
N THR A 326 18.83 8.08 12.10
CA THR A 326 20.22 8.18 11.61
C THR A 326 21.26 7.64 12.60
N ASN A 327 20.95 7.64 13.90
CA ASN A 327 21.81 7.15 14.99
C ASN A 327 21.08 6.09 15.83
N PRO A 328 20.76 4.91 15.28
CA PRO A 328 20.03 3.89 16.00
C PRO A 328 20.88 3.33 17.16
N GLU A 329 20.26 3.12 18.31
CA GLU A 329 20.93 2.59 19.51
C GLU A 329 21.50 1.18 19.29
N LYS A 330 20.87 0.39 18.42
CA LYS A 330 21.30 -0.95 18.04
C LYS A 330 21.10 -1.20 16.55
N ARG A 331 21.88 -2.14 16.03
CA ARG A 331 21.73 -2.65 14.67
C ARG A 331 21.43 -4.14 14.68
N VAL A 332 20.47 -4.56 13.84
CA VAL A 332 20.01 -5.94 13.71
C VAL A 332 20.23 -6.46 12.28
N GLU A 333 20.15 -7.78 12.12
CA GLU A 333 20.16 -8.41 10.80
C GLU A 333 18.77 -8.34 10.18
N LEU A 334 18.68 -8.23 8.85
CA LEU A 334 17.37 -8.24 8.17
C LEU A 334 16.60 -9.55 8.45
N THR A 335 17.30 -10.66 8.62
CA THR A 335 16.69 -11.97 8.92
C THR A 335 16.15 -12.09 10.35
N SER A 336 16.34 -11.09 11.22
CA SER A 336 15.72 -11.08 12.55
C SER A 336 14.32 -10.47 12.56
N LEU A 337 13.90 -9.84 11.46
CA LEU A 337 12.53 -9.33 11.32
C LEU A 337 11.53 -10.49 11.19
N PRO A 338 10.25 -10.28 11.53
CA PRO A 338 9.23 -11.30 11.34
C PRO A 338 9.14 -11.72 9.87
N ASP A 339 8.85 -12.99 9.61
CA ASP A 339 8.69 -13.53 8.27
C ASP A 339 7.43 -14.42 8.25
N ILE A 340 6.42 -13.97 7.51
CA ILE A 340 5.17 -14.70 7.33
C ILE A 340 5.12 -15.40 5.97
N SER A 341 6.22 -15.39 5.22
CA SER A 341 6.23 -15.81 3.83
C SER A 341 5.95 -17.29 3.64
N HIS A 342 5.30 -17.58 2.52
CA HIS A 342 4.93 -18.93 2.12
C HIS A 342 4.82 -19.03 0.60
N HIS A 343 4.87 -20.23 0.03
CA HIS A 343 4.73 -20.42 -1.43
C HIS A 343 3.28 -20.21 -1.93
N ASN A 344 2.31 -20.13 -1.01
CA ASN A 344 0.90 -19.88 -1.26
C ASN A 344 0.47 -18.61 -0.50
N ILE A 345 0.02 -17.59 -1.23
CA ILE A 345 -0.35 -16.27 -0.72
C ILE A 345 -1.51 -16.37 0.27
N ARG A 346 -2.41 -17.35 0.12
CA ARG A 346 -3.46 -17.61 1.11
C ARG A 346 -2.91 -17.83 2.51
N VAL A 347 -1.83 -18.58 2.64
CA VAL A 347 -1.21 -18.87 3.94
C VAL A 347 -0.57 -17.60 4.51
N GLU A 348 -0.03 -16.72 3.65
CA GLU A 348 0.50 -15.41 4.07
C GLU A 348 -0.62 -14.49 4.57
N MET A 349 -1.77 -14.49 3.88
CA MET A 349 -3.00 -13.83 4.32
C MET A 349 -3.46 -14.35 5.70
N GLU A 350 -3.59 -15.66 5.87
CA GLU A 350 -4.01 -16.27 7.15
C GLU A 350 -3.05 -15.91 8.29
N ARG A 351 -1.74 -15.90 8.05
CA ARG A 351 -0.72 -15.50 9.04
C ARG A 351 -0.79 -14.00 9.36
N GLY A 352 -0.93 -13.15 8.36
CA GLY A 352 -1.08 -11.71 8.54
C GLY A 352 -2.36 -11.35 9.31
N LEU A 353 -3.49 -11.97 8.95
CA LEU A 353 -4.76 -11.82 9.67
C LEU A 353 -4.64 -12.28 11.12
N ALA A 354 -3.96 -13.40 11.39
CA ALA A 354 -3.73 -13.87 12.75
C ALA A 354 -2.88 -12.87 13.57
N ALA A 355 -1.82 -12.32 12.98
CA ALA A 355 -0.96 -11.32 13.63
C ALA A 355 -1.75 -10.04 13.98
N LEU A 356 -2.53 -9.53 13.04
CA LEU A 356 -3.40 -8.36 13.27
C LEU A 356 -4.50 -8.62 14.31
N LYS A 357 -5.11 -9.81 14.28
CA LYS A 357 -6.16 -10.21 15.22
C LYS A 357 -5.67 -10.28 16.67
N VAL A 358 -4.44 -10.74 16.91
CA VAL A 358 -3.84 -10.77 18.25
C VAL A 358 -3.73 -9.36 18.85
N LEU A 359 -3.59 -8.34 18.00
CA LEU A 359 -3.52 -6.93 18.40
C LEU A 359 -4.89 -6.25 18.47
N GLY A 360 -5.98 -6.98 18.19
CA GLY A 360 -7.34 -6.46 18.18
C GLY A 360 -7.74 -5.73 16.89
N TYR A 361 -6.89 -5.78 15.84
CA TYR A 361 -7.23 -5.20 14.55
C TYR A 361 -8.18 -6.10 13.76
N GLN A 362 -9.09 -5.46 13.01
CA GLN A 362 -9.99 -6.13 12.08
C GLN A 362 -9.65 -5.74 10.64
N VAL A 363 -9.71 -6.70 9.74
CA VAL A 363 -9.52 -6.47 8.29
C VAL A 363 -10.88 -6.64 7.62
N ILE A 364 -11.42 -5.53 7.13
CA ILE A 364 -12.75 -5.46 6.51
C ILE A 364 -12.55 -5.06 5.06
N VAL A 365 -13.14 -5.79 4.12
CA VAL A 365 -12.83 -5.62 2.69
C VAL A 365 -14.09 -5.37 1.89
N VAL A 366 -14.06 -4.30 1.09
CA VAL A 366 -15.07 -3.97 0.07
C VAL A 366 -14.52 -4.38 -1.29
N GLU A 367 -15.27 -5.22 -2.02
CA GLU A 367 -14.92 -5.51 -3.42
C GLU A 367 -15.28 -4.34 -4.32
N THR A 368 -14.29 -3.82 -5.05
CA THR A 368 -14.43 -2.66 -5.94
C THR A 368 -14.14 -3.01 -7.41
N THR A 369 -13.98 -4.29 -7.73
CA THR A 369 -13.73 -4.82 -9.07
C THR A 369 -14.68 -4.21 -10.12
N HIS A 370 -14.14 -3.48 -11.09
CA HIS A 370 -14.94 -2.91 -12.16
C HIS A 370 -15.41 -4.00 -13.14
N GLN A 371 -16.73 -4.07 -13.39
CA GLN A 371 -17.37 -5.15 -14.15
C GLN A 371 -16.85 -5.32 -15.59
N ALA A 372 -16.50 -4.22 -16.26
CA ALA A 372 -15.93 -4.29 -17.61
C ALA A 372 -14.41 -4.59 -17.62
N LEU A 373 -13.68 -4.16 -16.59
CA LEU A 373 -12.21 -4.31 -16.55
C LEU A 373 -11.82 -5.70 -16.02
N LYS A 374 -12.59 -6.27 -15.09
CA LYS A 374 -12.41 -7.64 -14.57
C LYS A 374 -10.98 -7.92 -14.08
N ILE A 375 -10.39 -6.90 -13.46
CA ILE A 375 -9.16 -7.02 -12.67
C ILE A 375 -9.58 -6.93 -11.21
N PRO A 376 -9.26 -7.94 -10.37
CA PRO A 376 -9.58 -7.92 -8.94
C PRO A 376 -9.10 -6.62 -8.29
N ALA A 377 -10.04 -5.90 -7.67
CA ALA A 377 -9.77 -4.67 -6.96
C ALA A 377 -10.62 -4.58 -5.70
N PHE A 378 -10.05 -4.02 -4.63
CA PHE A 378 -10.66 -3.96 -3.31
C PHE A 378 -10.32 -2.65 -2.61
N TYR A 379 -11.06 -2.36 -1.54
CA TYR A 379 -10.77 -1.32 -0.55
C TYR A 379 -10.82 -1.97 0.83
N ILE A 380 -9.77 -1.78 1.63
CA ILE A 380 -9.58 -2.44 2.93
C ILE A 380 -9.66 -1.42 4.07
#